data_AF-A0A7Y0H339-F1
#
_entry.id   AF-A0A7Y0H339-F1
#
_cell.length_a   1.000
_cell.length_b   1.000
_cell.length_c   1.000
_cell.angle_alpha   90.00
_cell.angle_beta   90.00
_cell.angle_gamma   90.00
#
_symmetry.space_group_name_H-M   'P 1'
#
loop_
_entity.id
_entity.type
_entity.pdbx_description
1 polymer ?
#
loop_
_entity_poly.entity_id
_entity_poly.type
_entity_poly.pdbx_seq_one_letter_code
_entity_poly.pdbx_strand_id
1 'polypeptide(L)'
;MTPAEDGYGNQLSHGSASEARFLPARSKLEAVTRISATTHSPPEDLGPGSKERKSVLVNLAAGLDISVTTKTDKPGLGEQIARGLQMSWGADCWSAGQTITLVGLNRLLEGAEREVHRREVRAPAVLAFVPARSKLEAVSRISALTGAPAETLGPGSKERKSALVNLATGLGLTIDTRKDKPQVGAQIATALGTTWDPGCWSAGQTITLIGLNRLLEAGQREVERRHGSLLRGLFRTAREEAGAILEALALVIPRHMEGRNCVGQMLEAEYSQWAQDEWAGFFFEFIGLPALVNAFSGGPVAFGNTIFDYGLTQVWDLKLHAAVGGAAPLNAMDAIDACLDAGRGLGFIVLSGDAEYDDGAFRQWLRELRAAQGKKAAKRKTPASYVRKSKAMFTPTKLEVFYFADAETLEVARNTGALTVMNQGRQSSGAERRPKYGLNLAKARATGLLLTSKTLAR
;
A
#
# COMPACT_ATOMS: atom_id res chain seq x y z
N MET A 1 1.78 36.47 56.40
CA MET A 1 1.77 35.11 56.97
C MET A 1 0.45 34.48 56.59
N THR A 2 0.48 33.61 55.60
CA THR A 2 -0.65 32.74 55.22
C THR A 2 -0.01 31.45 54.73
N PRO A 3 -0.18 30.34 55.46
CA PRO A 3 0.30 29.04 55.04
C PRO A 3 -0.76 28.28 54.23
N ALA A 4 -0.26 27.23 53.59
CA ALA A 4 -0.82 26.32 52.61
C ALA A 4 -2.14 25.63 53.00
N GLU A 5 -2.89 25.19 51.98
CA GLU A 5 -3.22 23.76 51.81
C GLU A 5 -3.67 23.42 50.38
N ASP A 6 -3.29 22.21 49.99
CA ASP A 6 -3.35 21.55 48.68
C ASP A 6 -4.77 21.16 48.23
N GLY A 7 -4.91 20.81 46.93
CA GLY A 7 -5.82 19.71 46.58
C GLY A 7 -6.53 19.76 45.22
N TYR A 8 -5.94 19.06 44.24
CA TYR A 8 -6.60 18.20 43.26
C TYR A 8 -7.75 18.72 42.38
N GLY A 9 -7.47 18.78 41.06
CA GLY A 9 -8.51 18.81 40.04
C GLY A 9 -8.01 18.99 38.60
N ASN A 10 -6.82 18.48 38.23
CA ASN A 10 -6.38 18.53 36.84
C ASN A 10 -7.03 17.35 36.08
N GLN A 11 -8.18 17.60 35.47
CA GLN A 11 -8.78 16.68 34.52
C GLN A 11 -7.85 16.58 33.31
N LEU A 12 -7.08 15.49 33.27
CA LEU A 12 -6.45 14.98 32.07
C LEU A 12 -7.57 14.66 31.08
N SER A 13 -7.79 15.57 30.13
CA SER A 13 -8.52 15.26 28.92
C SER A 13 -7.71 14.20 28.16
N HIS A 14 -8.10 12.94 28.32
CA HIS A 14 -7.74 11.89 27.38
C HIS A 14 -8.10 12.40 25.99
N GLY A 15 -7.07 12.64 25.18
CA GLY A 15 -7.22 13.02 23.79
C GLY A 15 -8.14 12.02 23.12
N SER A 16 -9.35 12.47 22.80
CA SER A 16 -10.25 11.72 21.95
C SER A 16 -9.49 11.42 20.66
N ALA A 17 -9.54 10.15 20.23
CA ALA A 17 -9.05 9.75 18.92
C ALA A 17 -9.66 10.71 17.88
N SER A 18 -8.84 11.60 17.33
CA SER A 18 -9.27 12.54 16.30
C SER A 18 -9.85 11.75 15.15
N GLU A 19 -10.99 12.20 14.59
CA GLU A 19 -11.51 11.72 13.31
C GLU A 19 -10.35 11.39 12.36
N ALA A 20 -10.37 10.19 11.78
CA ALA A 20 -9.37 9.75 10.84
C ALA A 20 -9.29 10.78 9.70
N ARG A 21 -8.27 11.64 9.76
CA ARG A 21 -8.10 12.71 8.79
C ARG A 21 -7.88 12.09 7.42
N PHE A 22 -8.67 12.53 6.43
CA PHE A 22 -8.47 12.11 5.04
C PHE A 22 -7.02 12.39 4.59
N LEU A 23 -6.38 11.35 4.05
CA LEU A 23 -5.05 11.46 3.44
C LEU A 23 -5.21 11.49 1.92
N PRO A 24 -4.92 12.62 1.25
CA PRO A 24 -5.05 12.72 -0.20
C PRO A 24 -4.07 11.77 -0.89
N ALA A 25 -4.55 11.12 -1.94
CA ALA A 25 -3.71 10.31 -2.80
C ALA A 25 -2.66 11.19 -3.48
N ARG A 26 -1.45 10.64 -3.62
CA ARG A 26 -0.29 11.35 -4.14
C ARG A 26 -0.18 11.31 -5.68
N SER A 27 -0.94 10.42 -6.34
CA SER A 27 -1.05 10.28 -7.80
C SER A 27 -2.46 9.86 -8.22
N LYS A 28 -2.78 10.00 -9.51
CA LYS A 28 -4.02 9.46 -10.08
C LYS A 28 -4.12 7.94 -9.94
N LEU A 29 -3.00 7.23 -10.09
CA LEU A 29 -2.95 5.78 -9.96
C LEU A 29 -3.33 5.33 -8.54
N GLU A 30 -2.76 5.99 -7.52
CA GLU A 30 -3.12 5.74 -6.13
C GLU A 30 -4.61 6.07 -5.88
N ALA A 31 -5.09 7.21 -6.37
CA ALA A 31 -6.48 7.63 -6.17
C ALA A 31 -7.49 6.63 -6.75
N VAL A 32 -7.29 6.20 -8.00
CA VAL A 32 -8.12 5.18 -8.67
C VAL A 32 -8.09 3.84 -7.93
N THR A 33 -6.90 3.45 -7.48
CA THR A 33 -6.70 2.19 -6.75
C THR A 33 -7.43 2.22 -5.40
N ARG A 34 -7.32 3.31 -4.65
CA ARG A 34 -8.03 3.49 -3.38
C ARG A 34 -9.54 3.58 -3.57
N ILE A 35 -10.03 4.31 -4.58
CA ILE A 35 -11.47 4.34 -4.93
C ILE A 35 -12.01 2.92 -5.19
N SER A 36 -11.26 2.11 -5.95
CA SER A 36 -11.63 0.73 -6.24
C SER A 36 -11.64 -0.12 -4.97
N ALA A 37 -10.68 0.08 -4.06
CA ALA A 37 -10.63 -0.60 -2.76
C ALA A 37 -11.80 -0.22 -1.85
N THR A 38 -12.08 1.08 -1.71
CA THR A 38 -13.17 1.62 -0.88
C THR A 38 -14.54 1.09 -1.31
N THR A 39 -14.72 0.79 -2.59
CA THR A 39 -15.99 0.30 -3.14
C THR A 39 -16.01 -1.21 -3.42
N HIS A 40 -14.97 -1.94 -3.03
CA HIS A 40 -14.78 -3.36 -3.35
C HIS A 40 -14.88 -3.69 -4.84
N SER A 41 -14.58 -2.71 -5.69
CA SER A 41 -14.57 -2.87 -7.14
C SER A 41 -13.29 -3.58 -7.61
N PRO A 42 -13.31 -4.23 -8.78
CA PRO A 42 -12.09 -4.81 -9.37
C PRO A 42 -10.97 -3.76 -9.48
N PRO A 43 -9.68 -4.15 -9.32
CA PRO A 43 -8.56 -3.24 -9.53
C PRO A 43 -8.62 -2.58 -10.91
N GLU A 44 -8.40 -1.27 -10.95
CA GLU A 44 -8.36 -0.51 -12.19
C GLU A 44 -6.99 0.16 -12.38
N ASP A 45 -6.46 0.00 -13.59
CA ASP A 45 -5.27 0.71 -14.04
C ASP A 45 -5.64 2.00 -14.79
N LEU A 46 -4.70 2.93 -14.84
CA LEU A 46 -4.82 4.08 -15.72
C LEU A 46 -4.84 3.63 -17.20
N GLY A 47 -5.69 4.27 -17.99
CA GLY A 47 -5.73 4.12 -19.45
C GLY A 47 -4.62 4.91 -20.15
N PRO A 48 -4.60 4.89 -21.49
CA PRO A 48 -3.61 5.61 -22.30
C PRO A 48 -3.50 7.09 -21.90
N GLY A 49 -2.27 7.59 -21.78
CA GLY A 49 -2.00 8.95 -21.31
C GLY A 49 -2.24 9.15 -19.81
N SER A 50 -2.16 8.07 -19.01
CA SER A 50 -2.38 8.06 -17.57
C SER A 50 -3.74 8.64 -17.16
N LYS A 51 -4.75 8.42 -18.00
CA LYS A 51 -6.12 8.89 -17.79
C LYS A 51 -6.91 7.83 -17.02
N GLU A 52 -7.66 8.26 -16.03
CA GLU A 52 -8.65 7.39 -15.40
C GLU A 52 -9.67 6.89 -16.42
N ARG A 53 -10.03 5.61 -16.27
CA ARG A 53 -11.08 4.98 -17.06
C ARG A 53 -12.43 5.43 -16.54
N LYS A 54 -13.42 5.51 -17.43
CA LYS A 54 -14.80 5.83 -17.04
C LYS A 54 -15.38 4.77 -16.08
N SER A 55 -14.91 3.52 -16.18
CA SER A 55 -15.28 2.42 -15.27
C SER A 55 -15.04 2.77 -13.80
N VAL A 56 -13.96 3.47 -13.45
CA VAL A 56 -13.68 3.88 -12.06
C VAL A 56 -14.85 4.65 -11.46
N LEU A 57 -15.39 5.62 -12.22
CA LEU A 57 -16.50 6.46 -11.77
C LEU A 57 -17.82 5.67 -11.71
N VAL A 58 -18.06 4.79 -12.70
CA VAL A 58 -19.26 3.93 -12.72
C VAL A 58 -19.25 2.95 -11.54
N ASN A 59 -18.11 2.33 -11.29
CA ASN A 59 -17.89 1.39 -10.20
C ASN A 59 -17.98 2.08 -8.83
N LEU A 60 -17.42 3.30 -8.70
CA LEU A 60 -17.58 4.12 -7.51
C LEU A 60 -19.06 4.40 -7.21
N ALA A 61 -19.82 4.85 -8.22
CA ALA A 61 -21.24 5.14 -8.07
C ALA A 61 -22.03 3.88 -7.69
N ALA A 62 -21.78 2.76 -8.38
CA ALA A 62 -22.44 1.49 -8.09
C ALA A 62 -22.11 0.96 -6.69
N GLY A 63 -20.84 0.96 -6.28
CA GLY A 63 -20.40 0.46 -4.98
C GLY A 63 -20.92 1.28 -3.79
N LEU A 64 -21.26 2.55 -4.02
CA LEU A 64 -21.87 3.42 -3.03
C LEU A 64 -23.38 3.64 -3.24
N ASP A 65 -24.01 2.91 -4.16
CA ASP A 65 -25.44 3.04 -4.47
C ASP A 65 -25.85 4.50 -4.79
N ILE A 66 -25.00 5.21 -5.54
CA ILE A 66 -25.24 6.58 -6.00
C ILE A 66 -25.87 6.53 -7.38
N SER A 67 -27.08 7.07 -7.51
CA SER A 67 -27.78 7.16 -8.79
C SER A 67 -27.07 8.12 -9.76
N VAL A 68 -26.62 7.59 -10.90
CA VAL A 68 -25.91 8.36 -11.94
C VAL A 68 -26.37 7.97 -13.35
N THR A 69 -26.21 8.89 -14.30
CA THR A 69 -26.44 8.61 -15.73
C THR A 69 -25.14 8.16 -16.40
N THR A 70 -24.98 6.84 -16.61
CA THR A 70 -23.74 6.26 -17.15
C THR A 70 -23.43 6.68 -18.60
N LYS A 71 -24.38 7.29 -19.32
CA LYS A 71 -24.16 7.85 -20.67
C LYS A 71 -23.45 9.21 -20.65
N THR A 72 -23.47 9.93 -19.52
CA THR A 72 -22.79 11.22 -19.36
C THR A 72 -21.27 11.07 -19.54
N ASP A 73 -20.59 12.14 -19.94
CA ASP A 73 -19.14 12.15 -19.99
C ASP A 73 -18.50 12.05 -18.60
N LYS A 74 -17.17 11.91 -18.54
CA LYS A 74 -16.46 11.73 -17.27
C LYS A 74 -16.63 12.93 -16.31
N PRO A 75 -16.49 14.20 -16.74
CA PRO A 75 -16.74 15.35 -15.88
C PRO A 75 -18.16 15.39 -15.31
N GLY A 76 -19.19 15.18 -16.14
CA GLY A 76 -20.57 15.20 -15.67
C GLY A 76 -20.91 14.00 -14.77
N LEU A 77 -20.29 12.84 -15.01
CA LEU A 77 -20.40 11.69 -14.10
C LEU A 77 -19.73 11.99 -12.75
N GLY A 78 -18.54 12.58 -12.75
CA GLY A 78 -17.84 13.02 -11.54
C GLY A 78 -18.65 14.04 -10.74
N GLU A 79 -19.31 15.00 -11.41
CA GLU A 79 -20.18 15.97 -10.75
C GLU A 79 -21.39 15.31 -10.06
N GLN A 80 -22.06 14.37 -10.73
CA GLN A 80 -23.19 13.63 -10.16
C GLN A 80 -22.77 12.84 -8.91
N ILE A 81 -21.62 12.16 -8.97
CA ILE A 81 -21.07 11.42 -7.83
C ILE A 81 -20.70 12.38 -6.69
N ALA A 82 -19.98 13.46 -6.99
CA ALA A 82 -19.61 14.46 -6.00
C ALA A 82 -20.85 15.05 -5.31
N ARG A 83 -21.93 15.32 -6.06
CA ARG A 83 -23.21 15.76 -5.50
C ARG A 83 -23.81 14.73 -4.56
N GLY A 84 -23.82 13.44 -4.94
CA GLY A 84 -24.28 12.34 -4.08
C GLY A 84 -23.45 12.19 -2.81
N LEU A 85 -22.15 12.46 -2.89
CA LEU A 85 -21.21 12.42 -1.76
C LEU A 85 -21.14 13.71 -0.95
N GLN A 86 -21.88 14.76 -1.35
CA GLN A 86 -21.81 16.10 -0.77
C GLN A 86 -20.39 16.70 -0.80
N MET A 87 -19.71 16.52 -1.92
CA MET A 87 -18.40 17.10 -2.21
C MET A 87 -18.52 18.27 -3.19
N SER A 88 -17.67 19.27 -3.03
CA SER A 88 -17.59 20.35 -4.02
C SER A 88 -17.03 19.80 -5.34
N TRP A 89 -17.53 20.29 -6.47
CA TRP A 89 -17.01 19.92 -7.79
C TRP A 89 -16.80 21.19 -8.62
N GLY A 90 -15.56 21.45 -9.03
CA GLY A 90 -15.17 22.68 -9.68
C GLY A 90 -14.39 22.45 -10.97
N ALA A 91 -14.03 23.54 -11.66
CA ALA A 91 -13.24 23.49 -12.89
C ALA A 91 -11.83 22.91 -12.69
N ASP A 92 -11.33 22.85 -11.45
CA ASP A 92 -10.06 22.23 -11.08
C ASP A 92 -10.13 20.69 -11.01
N CYS A 93 -11.33 20.11 -10.99
CA CYS A 93 -11.55 18.67 -10.86
C CYS A 93 -11.39 17.92 -12.19
N TRP A 94 -11.33 18.62 -13.31
CA TRP A 94 -11.16 18.01 -14.62
C TRP A 94 -10.37 18.94 -15.56
N SER A 95 -9.84 18.39 -16.64
CA SER A 95 -9.04 19.10 -17.63
C SER A 95 -9.49 18.77 -19.06
N ALA A 96 -8.88 19.45 -20.04
CA ALA A 96 -9.19 19.27 -21.45
C ALA A 96 -9.16 17.79 -21.86
N GLY A 97 -10.12 17.39 -22.69
CA GLY A 97 -10.30 15.98 -23.08
C GLY A 97 -10.94 15.13 -21.98
N GLN A 98 -11.82 15.73 -21.15
CA GLN A 98 -12.68 15.05 -20.18
C GLN A 98 -11.91 14.20 -19.16
N THR A 99 -10.67 14.58 -18.82
CA THR A 99 -9.84 13.83 -17.87
C THR A 99 -10.07 14.39 -16.47
N ILE A 100 -10.36 13.54 -15.50
CA ILE A 100 -10.47 13.92 -14.10
C ILE A 100 -9.06 14.14 -13.56
N THR A 101 -8.81 15.30 -12.96
CA THR A 101 -7.51 15.63 -12.37
C THR A 101 -7.30 14.84 -11.07
N LEU A 102 -6.07 14.81 -10.56
CA LEU A 102 -5.85 14.27 -9.21
C LEU A 102 -6.67 15.01 -8.14
N VAL A 103 -6.92 16.31 -8.30
CA VAL A 103 -7.81 17.08 -7.40
C VAL A 103 -9.22 16.52 -7.44
N GLY A 104 -9.79 16.30 -8.63
CA GLY A 104 -11.11 15.72 -8.78
C GLY A 104 -11.21 14.31 -8.18
N LEU A 105 -10.23 13.45 -8.47
CA LEU A 105 -10.18 12.09 -7.90
C LEU A 105 -10.08 12.09 -6.38
N ASN A 106 -9.26 12.98 -5.80
CA ASN A 106 -9.16 13.10 -4.34
C ASN A 106 -10.45 13.60 -3.70
N ARG A 107 -11.21 14.49 -4.33
CA ARG A 107 -12.54 14.89 -3.82
C ARG A 107 -13.52 13.72 -3.82
N LEU A 108 -13.52 12.90 -4.88
CA LEU A 108 -14.37 11.71 -4.93
C LEU A 108 -13.93 10.67 -3.89
N LEU A 109 -12.63 10.45 -3.75
CA LEU A 109 -12.07 9.51 -2.77
C LEU A 109 -12.39 9.93 -1.33
N GLU A 110 -12.21 11.21 -0.98
CA GLU A 110 -12.56 11.75 0.34
C GLU A 110 -14.04 11.55 0.65
N GLY A 111 -14.92 11.89 -0.31
CA GLY A 111 -16.35 11.66 -0.17
C GLY A 111 -16.70 10.18 0.00
N ALA A 112 -16.03 9.31 -0.74
CA ALA A 112 -16.24 7.86 -0.71
C ALA A 112 -15.80 7.26 0.63
N GLU A 113 -14.60 7.57 1.12
CA GLU A 113 -14.09 7.10 2.41
C GLU A 113 -14.98 7.59 3.56
N ARG A 114 -15.42 8.85 3.52
CA ARG A 114 -16.38 9.40 4.49
C ARG A 114 -17.72 8.67 4.46
N GLU A 115 -18.24 8.38 3.26
CA GLU A 115 -19.52 7.70 3.09
C GLU A 115 -19.47 6.25 3.58
N VAL A 116 -18.41 5.51 3.26
CA VAL A 116 -18.20 4.15 3.76
C VAL A 116 -18.07 4.16 5.28
N HIS A 117 -17.24 5.04 5.84
CA HIS A 117 -17.08 5.17 7.29
C HIS A 117 -18.43 5.50 7.97
N ARG A 118 -19.21 6.42 7.40
CA ARG A 118 -20.56 6.76 7.90
C ARG A 118 -21.49 5.55 7.90
N ARG A 119 -21.43 4.69 6.87
CA ARG A 119 -22.23 3.45 6.81
C ARG A 119 -21.78 2.44 7.87
N GLU A 120 -20.48 2.25 8.01
CA GLU A 120 -19.89 1.35 9.01
C GLU A 120 -20.25 1.75 10.45
N VAL A 121 -20.28 3.05 10.75
CA VAL A 121 -20.69 3.54 12.08
C VAL A 121 -22.18 3.32 12.34
N ARG A 122 -23.04 3.50 11.32
CA ARG A 122 -24.51 3.35 11.45
C ARG A 122 -24.98 1.90 11.51
N ALA A 123 -24.31 1.04 10.78
CA ALA A 123 -24.57 -0.39 10.73
C ALA A 123 -23.22 -1.09 10.70
N PRO A 124 -22.57 -1.28 11.87
CA PRO A 124 -21.33 -2.04 11.92
C PRO A 124 -21.63 -3.40 11.32
N ALA A 125 -21.00 -3.69 10.18
CA ALA A 125 -21.27 -4.90 9.43
C ALA A 125 -21.15 -6.09 10.38
N VAL A 126 -22.23 -6.88 10.48
CA VAL A 126 -22.10 -8.28 10.90
C VAL A 126 -21.03 -8.86 9.99
N LEU A 127 -19.99 -9.49 10.56
CA LEU A 127 -18.78 -9.97 9.87
C LEU A 127 -19.15 -10.77 8.61
N ALA A 128 -19.34 -10.06 7.51
CA ALA A 128 -19.66 -10.64 6.22
C ALA A 128 -18.34 -10.88 5.51
N PHE A 129 -18.23 -12.03 4.85
CA PHE A 129 -17.09 -12.32 3.99
C PHE A 129 -16.90 -11.18 2.98
N VAL A 130 -15.69 -10.62 2.95
CA VAL A 130 -15.29 -9.66 1.92
C VAL A 130 -14.69 -10.45 0.76
N PRO A 131 -15.31 -10.46 -0.44
CA PRO A 131 -14.74 -11.11 -1.61
C PRO A 131 -13.39 -10.50 -1.99
N ALA A 132 -12.44 -11.32 -2.39
CA ALA A 132 -11.22 -10.84 -3.01
C ALA A 132 -11.54 -10.14 -4.34
N ARG A 133 -10.86 -9.03 -4.62
CA ARG A 133 -11.07 -8.21 -5.82
C ARG A 133 -10.23 -8.68 -7.00
N SER A 134 -9.20 -9.50 -6.74
CA SER A 134 -8.35 -10.10 -7.76
C SER A 134 -8.03 -11.56 -7.44
N LYS A 135 -7.62 -12.31 -8.46
CA LYS A 135 -7.15 -13.70 -8.25
C LYS A 135 -5.91 -13.77 -7.38
N LEU A 136 -5.02 -12.78 -7.50
CA LEU A 136 -3.82 -12.70 -6.67
C LEU A 136 -4.21 -12.52 -5.20
N GLU A 137 -5.09 -11.56 -4.91
CA GLU A 137 -5.63 -11.38 -3.57
C GLU A 137 -6.26 -12.68 -3.04
N ALA A 138 -7.10 -13.34 -3.85
CA ALA A 138 -7.76 -14.57 -3.42
C ALA A 138 -6.75 -15.68 -3.07
N VAL A 139 -5.74 -15.88 -3.93
CA VAL A 139 -4.69 -16.89 -3.71
C VAL A 139 -3.81 -16.53 -2.51
N SER A 140 -3.42 -15.26 -2.35
CA SER A 140 -2.66 -14.81 -1.18
C SER A 140 -3.44 -15.01 0.13
N ARG A 141 -4.75 -14.73 0.11
CA ARG A 141 -5.65 -14.97 1.25
C ARG A 141 -5.80 -16.46 1.55
N ILE A 142 -5.85 -17.30 0.53
CA ILE A 142 -5.86 -18.76 0.70
C ILE A 142 -4.54 -19.23 1.36
N SER A 143 -3.39 -18.75 0.89
CA SER A 143 -2.09 -19.09 1.51
C SER A 143 -2.04 -18.65 2.98
N ALA A 144 -2.46 -17.42 3.28
CA ALA A 144 -2.51 -16.91 4.64
C ALA A 144 -3.47 -17.72 5.54
N LEU A 145 -4.66 -18.04 5.03
CA LEU A 145 -5.65 -18.85 5.74
C LEU A 145 -5.11 -20.23 6.14
N THR A 146 -4.24 -20.81 5.31
CA THR A 146 -3.73 -22.18 5.46
C THR A 146 -2.31 -22.27 6.02
N GLY A 147 -1.65 -21.14 6.26
CA GLY A 147 -0.22 -21.11 6.61
C GLY A 147 0.69 -21.64 5.50
N ALA A 148 0.18 -21.75 4.27
CA ALA A 148 0.96 -22.21 3.13
C ALA A 148 1.89 -21.09 2.62
N PRO A 149 3.00 -21.44 1.94
CA PRO A 149 3.85 -20.45 1.29
C PRO A 149 3.05 -19.53 0.37
N ALA A 150 3.46 -18.27 0.31
CA ALA A 150 2.82 -17.29 -0.56
C ALA A 150 2.97 -17.72 -2.03
N GLU A 151 1.88 -17.62 -2.78
CA GLU A 151 1.80 -18.11 -4.16
C GLU A 151 1.78 -16.98 -5.18
N THR A 152 2.33 -17.27 -6.36
CA THR A 152 2.30 -16.37 -7.52
C THR A 152 1.30 -16.87 -8.56
N LEU A 153 0.69 -15.94 -9.30
CA LEU A 153 -0.06 -16.30 -10.50
C LEU A 153 0.88 -16.86 -11.58
N GLY A 154 0.41 -17.87 -12.31
CA GLY A 154 1.05 -18.38 -13.52
C GLY A 154 0.78 -17.50 -14.74
N PRO A 155 1.29 -17.88 -15.92
CA PRO A 155 1.12 -17.15 -17.17
C PRO A 155 -0.34 -16.78 -17.46
N GLY A 156 -0.59 -15.53 -17.84
CA GLY A 156 -1.93 -15.00 -18.10
C GLY A 156 -2.75 -14.73 -16.84
N SER A 157 -2.10 -14.42 -15.71
CA SER A 157 -2.73 -14.15 -14.41
C SER A 157 -3.63 -15.30 -13.93
N LYS A 158 -3.25 -16.53 -14.27
CA LYS A 158 -3.98 -17.75 -13.90
C LYS A 158 -3.49 -18.26 -12.56
N GLU A 159 -4.41 -18.62 -11.70
CA GLU A 159 -4.10 -19.33 -10.46
C GLU A 159 -3.37 -20.65 -10.74
N ARG A 160 -2.39 -20.96 -9.90
CA ARG A 160 -1.73 -22.27 -9.93
C ARG A 160 -2.63 -23.29 -9.24
N LYS A 161 -2.51 -24.56 -9.64
CA LYS A 161 -3.22 -25.66 -8.97
C LYS A 161 -2.79 -25.81 -7.52
N SER A 162 -1.55 -25.44 -7.20
CA SER A 162 -1.00 -25.43 -5.86
C SER A 162 -1.86 -24.61 -4.89
N ALA A 163 -2.47 -23.49 -5.30
CA ALA A 163 -3.33 -22.70 -4.42
C ALA A 163 -4.52 -23.52 -3.88
N LEU A 164 -5.15 -24.33 -4.74
CA LEU A 164 -6.24 -25.22 -4.35
C LEU A 164 -5.72 -26.37 -3.46
N VAL A 165 -4.57 -26.94 -3.81
CA VAL A 165 -3.96 -28.02 -3.03
C VAL A 165 -3.55 -27.55 -1.63
N ASN A 166 -3.01 -26.34 -1.52
CA ASN A 166 -2.65 -25.70 -0.26
C ASN A 166 -3.89 -25.42 0.58
N LEU A 167 -4.97 -24.91 -0.03
CA LEU A 167 -6.25 -24.75 0.65
C LEU A 167 -6.73 -26.07 1.26
N ALA A 168 -6.78 -27.13 0.45
CA ALA A 168 -7.22 -28.45 0.91
C ALA A 168 -6.31 -28.99 2.01
N THR A 169 -4.99 -28.92 1.83
CA THR A 169 -4.01 -29.44 2.78
C THR A 169 -4.06 -28.71 4.11
N GLY A 170 -4.08 -27.37 4.10
CA GLY A 170 -4.13 -26.57 5.32
C GLY A 170 -5.45 -26.68 6.08
N LEU A 171 -6.54 -27.03 5.40
CA LEU A 171 -7.83 -27.36 6.02
C LEU A 171 -7.97 -28.86 6.32
N GLY A 172 -6.96 -29.68 6.08
CA GLY A 172 -7.01 -31.13 6.31
C GLY A 172 -8.08 -31.86 5.48
N LEU A 173 -8.42 -31.35 4.30
CA LEU A 173 -9.40 -31.94 3.39
C LEU A 173 -8.75 -33.02 2.53
N THR A 174 -9.44 -34.13 2.34
CA THR A 174 -9.01 -35.20 1.43
C THR A 174 -9.43 -34.87 0.00
N ILE A 175 -8.45 -34.63 -0.89
CA ILE A 175 -8.67 -34.35 -2.32
C ILE A 175 -7.81 -35.27 -3.20
N ASP A 176 -8.23 -35.50 -4.44
CA ASP A 176 -7.42 -36.21 -5.43
C ASP A 176 -6.64 -35.19 -6.29
N THR A 177 -5.36 -35.03 -5.98
CA THR A 177 -4.48 -34.06 -6.66
C THR A 177 -4.14 -34.47 -8.10
N ARG A 178 -4.55 -35.64 -8.60
CA ARG A 178 -4.38 -36.03 -10.02
C ARG A 178 -5.45 -35.41 -10.92
N LYS A 179 -6.58 -35.01 -10.35
CA LYS A 179 -7.70 -34.37 -11.06
C LYS A 179 -7.34 -32.99 -11.58
N ASP A 180 -8.08 -32.48 -12.56
CA ASP A 180 -7.84 -31.12 -13.06
C ASP A 180 -8.25 -30.03 -12.05
N LYS A 181 -7.92 -28.76 -12.34
CA LYS A 181 -8.20 -27.67 -11.39
C LYS A 181 -9.71 -27.54 -11.08
N PRO A 182 -10.62 -27.50 -12.07
CA PRO A 182 -12.05 -27.43 -11.77
C PRO A 182 -12.55 -28.59 -10.90
N GLN A 183 -12.06 -29.81 -11.14
CA GLN A 183 -12.42 -30.99 -10.35
C GLN A 183 -11.86 -30.93 -8.93
N VAL A 184 -10.61 -30.48 -8.74
CA VAL A 184 -10.04 -30.25 -7.40
C VAL A 184 -10.84 -29.19 -6.66
N GLY A 185 -11.18 -28.08 -7.33
CA GLY A 185 -12.04 -27.03 -6.76
C GLY A 185 -13.41 -27.56 -6.35
N ALA A 186 -14.04 -28.41 -7.17
CA ALA A 186 -15.32 -29.05 -6.86
C ALA A 186 -15.23 -29.96 -5.62
N GLN A 187 -14.13 -30.72 -5.47
CA GLN A 187 -13.91 -31.56 -4.29
C GLN A 187 -13.78 -30.72 -3.00
N ILE A 188 -13.02 -29.63 -3.06
CA ILE A 188 -12.89 -28.70 -1.93
C ILE A 188 -14.25 -28.07 -1.60
N ALA A 189 -14.98 -27.59 -2.61
CA ALA A 189 -16.28 -26.98 -2.41
C ALA A 189 -17.28 -27.95 -1.75
N THR A 190 -17.29 -29.21 -2.21
CA THR A 190 -18.11 -30.28 -1.62
C THR A 190 -17.73 -30.54 -0.17
N ALA A 191 -16.42 -30.65 0.13
CA ALA A 191 -15.93 -30.90 1.48
C ALA A 191 -16.22 -29.75 2.45
N LEU A 192 -16.31 -28.50 1.95
CA LEU A 192 -16.62 -27.30 2.73
C LEU A 192 -18.10 -26.90 2.68
N GLY A 193 -18.96 -27.69 2.02
CA GLY A 193 -20.40 -27.42 1.94
C GLY A 193 -20.77 -26.13 1.19
N THR A 194 -19.98 -25.70 0.20
CA THR A 194 -20.27 -24.53 -0.65
C THR A 194 -20.62 -24.93 -2.09
N THR A 195 -21.23 -24.02 -2.84
CA THR A 195 -21.68 -24.27 -4.21
C THR A 195 -20.53 -24.17 -5.21
N TRP A 196 -20.48 -25.11 -6.15
CA TRP A 196 -19.54 -25.11 -7.27
C TRP A 196 -20.30 -25.29 -8.57
N ASP A 197 -20.28 -24.26 -9.43
CA ASP A 197 -21.06 -24.24 -10.67
C ASP A 197 -20.17 -23.86 -11.88
N PRO A 198 -20.70 -23.90 -13.12
CA PRO A 198 -19.93 -23.55 -14.31
C PRO A 198 -19.35 -22.13 -14.31
N GLY A 199 -19.85 -21.20 -13.49
CA GLY A 199 -19.28 -19.87 -13.32
C GLY A 199 -18.00 -19.85 -12.49
N CYS A 200 -17.69 -20.92 -11.75
CA CYS A 200 -16.47 -21.05 -10.93
C CYS A 200 -15.21 -21.32 -11.75
N TRP A 201 -15.33 -21.66 -13.03
CA TRP A 201 -14.19 -21.96 -13.90
C TRP A 201 -14.48 -21.55 -15.35
N SER A 202 -13.43 -21.43 -16.16
CA SER A 202 -13.53 -21.09 -17.57
C SER A 202 -12.89 -22.17 -18.44
N ALA A 203 -13.15 -22.08 -19.75
CA ALA A 203 -12.44 -22.89 -20.74
C ALA A 203 -10.92 -22.85 -20.51
N GLY A 204 -10.27 -24.02 -20.58
CA GLY A 204 -8.85 -24.17 -20.24
C GLY A 204 -8.57 -24.37 -18.74
N GLN A 205 -9.50 -24.96 -17.98
CA GLN A 205 -9.31 -25.41 -16.59
C GLN A 205 -8.80 -24.30 -15.66
N THR A 206 -9.21 -23.06 -15.91
CA THR A 206 -8.82 -21.90 -15.10
C THR A 206 -9.96 -21.58 -14.14
N ILE A 207 -9.67 -21.47 -12.85
CA ILE A 207 -10.65 -21.09 -11.84
C ILE A 207 -10.93 -19.59 -11.96
N THR A 208 -12.19 -19.19 -12.00
CA THR A 208 -12.56 -17.77 -12.05
C THR A 208 -12.35 -17.12 -10.68
N LEU A 209 -12.38 -15.78 -10.62
CA LEU A 209 -12.39 -15.09 -9.33
C LEU A 209 -13.62 -15.47 -8.50
N ILE A 210 -14.77 -15.72 -9.14
CA ILE A 210 -15.98 -16.25 -8.49
C ILE A 210 -15.68 -17.58 -7.81
N GLY A 211 -15.05 -18.53 -8.52
CA GLY A 211 -14.67 -19.82 -7.95
C GLY A 211 -13.69 -19.68 -6.79
N LEU A 212 -12.65 -18.85 -6.93
CA LEU A 212 -11.69 -18.61 -5.85
C LEU A 212 -12.35 -17.98 -4.62
N ASN A 213 -13.24 -16.99 -4.79
CA ASN A 213 -13.94 -16.35 -3.69
C ASN A 213 -14.87 -17.29 -2.96
N ARG A 214 -15.57 -18.20 -3.65
CA ARG A 214 -16.41 -19.21 -2.99
C ARG A 214 -15.59 -20.17 -2.13
N LEU A 215 -14.44 -20.63 -2.64
CA LEU A 215 -13.54 -21.50 -1.88
C LEU A 215 -12.90 -20.77 -0.71
N LEU A 216 -12.50 -19.52 -0.90
CA LEU A 216 -11.91 -18.69 0.15
C LEU A 216 -12.93 -18.41 1.26
N GLU A 217 -14.15 -18.02 0.92
CA GLU A 217 -15.24 -17.80 1.88
C GLU A 217 -15.51 -19.07 2.70
N ALA A 218 -15.68 -20.21 2.01
CA ALA A 218 -15.95 -21.48 2.66
C ALA A 218 -14.78 -21.92 3.55
N GLY A 219 -13.53 -21.68 3.09
CA GLY A 219 -12.33 -21.93 3.88
C GLY A 219 -12.26 -21.07 5.14
N GLN A 220 -12.58 -19.76 5.03
CA GLN A 220 -12.60 -18.86 6.18
C GLN A 220 -13.63 -19.32 7.22
N ARG A 221 -14.85 -19.64 6.79
CA ARG A 221 -15.90 -20.17 7.67
C ARG A 221 -15.46 -21.48 8.36
N GLU A 222 -14.76 -22.37 7.66
CA GLU A 222 -14.29 -23.62 8.26
C GLU A 222 -13.19 -23.40 9.31
N VAL A 223 -12.27 -22.46 9.07
CA VAL A 223 -11.26 -22.07 10.06
C VAL A 223 -11.93 -21.44 11.28
N GLU A 224 -12.90 -20.54 11.07
CA GLU A 224 -13.68 -19.93 12.16
C GLU A 224 -14.42 -20.99 12.98
N ARG A 225 -15.03 -21.98 12.31
CA ARG A 225 -15.71 -23.09 12.97
C ARG A 225 -14.77 -23.94 13.83
N ARG A 226 -13.53 -24.16 13.38
CA ARG A 226 -12.53 -25.00 14.09
C ARG A 226 -11.82 -24.29 15.23
N HIS A 227 -11.57 -22.98 15.08
CA HIS A 227 -10.66 -22.23 15.95
C HIS A 227 -11.34 -21.07 16.70
N GLY A 228 -12.65 -20.89 16.55
CA GLY A 228 -13.37 -19.73 17.05
C GLY A 228 -13.30 -18.55 16.07
N SER A 229 -14.00 -17.45 16.38
CA SER A 229 -14.05 -16.27 15.51
C SER A 229 -12.65 -15.82 15.11
N LEU A 230 -12.38 -15.79 13.80
CA LEU A 230 -11.22 -15.10 13.25
C LEU A 230 -11.40 -13.62 13.59
N LEU A 231 -10.72 -13.16 14.64
CA LEU A 231 -10.59 -11.74 14.91
C LEU A 231 -10.01 -11.07 13.66
N ARG A 232 -10.69 -10.02 13.20
CA ARG A 232 -10.36 -9.16 12.06
C ARG A 232 -8.86 -9.19 11.69
N GLY A 233 -8.53 -9.84 10.58
CA GLY A 233 -7.16 -9.81 10.06
C GLY A 233 -6.98 -10.79 8.92
N LEU A 234 -6.55 -10.28 7.76
CA LEU A 234 -6.08 -11.11 6.63
C LEU A 234 -4.90 -12.01 7.03
N PHE A 235 -4.17 -11.62 8.07
CA PHE A 235 -2.94 -12.23 8.55
C PHE A 235 -2.95 -12.36 10.07
N ARG A 236 -2.43 -13.48 10.60
CA ARG A 236 -2.37 -13.74 12.05
C ARG A 236 -1.12 -13.16 12.70
N THR A 237 -0.06 -12.99 11.92
CA THR A 237 1.22 -12.47 12.40
C THR A 237 1.80 -11.42 11.45
N ALA A 238 2.66 -10.54 11.98
CA ALA A 238 3.42 -9.58 11.16
C ALA A 238 4.28 -10.28 10.09
N ARG A 239 4.77 -11.50 10.35
CA ARG A 239 5.60 -12.25 9.39
C ARG A 239 4.79 -12.74 8.19
N GLU A 240 3.56 -13.21 8.41
CA GLU A 240 2.64 -13.60 7.34
C GLU A 240 2.28 -12.40 6.46
N GLU A 241 1.92 -11.26 7.09
CA GLU A 241 1.61 -10.02 6.40
C GLU A 241 2.81 -9.52 5.57
N ALA A 242 4.01 -9.49 6.17
CA ALA A 242 5.25 -9.13 5.48
C ALA A 242 5.55 -10.06 4.30
N GLY A 243 5.37 -11.37 4.44
CA GLY A 243 5.58 -12.33 3.37
C GLY A 243 4.66 -12.09 2.17
N ALA A 244 3.37 -11.84 2.42
CA ALA A 244 2.40 -11.53 1.38
C ALA A 244 2.68 -10.18 0.70
N ILE A 245 3.10 -9.18 1.47
CA ILE A 245 3.55 -7.88 0.95
C ILE A 245 4.75 -8.06 0.00
N LEU A 246 5.75 -8.87 0.36
CA LEU A 246 6.91 -9.11 -0.51
C LEU A 246 6.53 -9.74 -1.85
N GLU A 247 5.57 -10.66 -1.87
CA GLU A 247 5.10 -11.23 -3.14
C GLU A 247 4.36 -10.20 -3.99
N ALA A 248 3.46 -9.41 -3.39
CA ALA A 248 2.73 -8.37 -4.12
C ALA A 248 3.68 -7.33 -4.74
N LEU A 249 4.70 -6.89 -3.99
CA LEU A 249 5.69 -5.95 -4.48
C LEU A 249 6.59 -6.55 -5.57
N ALA A 250 7.02 -7.80 -5.42
CA ALA A 250 7.89 -8.45 -6.40
C ALA A 250 7.25 -8.61 -7.79
N LEU A 251 5.93 -8.57 -7.89
CA LEU A 251 5.22 -8.63 -9.17
C LEU A 251 5.28 -7.31 -9.95
N VAL A 252 5.43 -6.19 -9.25
CA VAL A 252 5.38 -4.85 -9.88
C VAL A 252 6.74 -4.18 -9.99
N ILE A 253 7.73 -4.61 -9.21
CA ILE A 253 9.09 -4.05 -9.26
C ILE A 253 9.76 -4.43 -10.60
N PRO A 254 10.14 -3.46 -11.45
CA PRO A 254 10.88 -3.74 -12.67
C PRO A 254 12.29 -4.27 -12.38
N ARG A 255 12.80 -5.13 -13.25
CA ARG A 255 14.19 -5.61 -13.20
C ARG A 255 15.21 -4.48 -13.35
N HIS A 256 14.87 -3.47 -14.15
CA HIS A 256 15.68 -2.27 -14.34
C HIS A 256 14.79 -1.04 -14.26
N MET A 257 15.22 -0.06 -13.46
CA MET A 257 14.58 1.24 -13.34
C MET A 257 15.46 2.28 -14.03
N GLU A 258 15.06 2.73 -15.22
CA GLU A 258 15.70 3.85 -15.92
C GLU A 258 15.09 5.17 -15.45
N GLY A 259 15.94 6.09 -14.99
CA GLY A 259 15.51 7.29 -14.27
C GLY A 259 14.58 8.19 -15.08
N ARG A 260 14.84 8.39 -16.38
CA ARG A 260 14.00 9.27 -17.21
C ARG A 260 12.62 8.68 -17.41
N ASN A 261 12.54 7.38 -17.68
CA ASN A 261 11.31 6.63 -17.83
C ASN A 261 10.50 6.63 -16.52
N CYS A 262 11.14 6.32 -15.39
CA CYS A 262 10.47 6.29 -14.08
C CYS A 262 9.92 7.68 -13.69
N VAL A 263 10.71 8.74 -13.90
CA VAL A 263 10.26 10.12 -13.68
C VAL A 263 9.13 10.49 -14.64
N GLY A 264 9.21 10.08 -15.90
CA GLY A 264 8.16 10.30 -16.90
C GLY A 264 6.83 9.68 -16.49
N GLN A 265 6.84 8.42 -16.06
CA GLN A 265 5.64 7.72 -15.56
C GLN A 265 5.04 8.44 -14.34
N MET A 266 5.87 8.80 -13.35
CA MET A 266 5.42 9.53 -12.17
C MET A 266 4.82 10.89 -12.54
N LEU A 267 5.44 11.63 -13.46
CA LEU A 267 4.94 12.91 -13.93
C LEU A 267 3.58 12.77 -14.62
N GLU A 268 3.44 11.80 -15.53
CA GLU A 268 2.22 11.55 -16.30
C GLU A 268 1.04 11.16 -15.39
N ALA A 269 1.33 10.40 -14.33
CA ALA A 269 0.38 10.02 -13.29
C ALA A 269 0.10 11.12 -12.26
N GLU A 270 0.63 12.33 -12.44
CA GLU A 270 0.52 13.48 -11.51
C GLU A 270 1.07 13.18 -10.10
N TYR A 271 2.07 12.30 -10.00
CA TYR A 271 2.64 11.91 -8.72
C TYR A 271 3.43 13.06 -8.09
N SER A 272 3.01 13.54 -6.92
CA SER A 272 3.56 14.75 -6.29
C SER A 272 5.09 14.77 -6.07
N GLN A 273 5.72 13.58 -5.96
CA GLN A 273 7.16 13.43 -5.71
C GLN A 273 8.01 13.13 -6.95
N TRP A 274 7.44 13.17 -8.17
CA TRP A 274 8.18 12.92 -9.43
C TRP A 274 9.44 13.80 -9.56
N ALA A 275 9.38 15.00 -8.98
CA ALA A 275 10.40 16.03 -9.10
C ALA A 275 11.56 15.89 -8.10
N GLN A 276 11.70 14.80 -7.35
CA GLN A 276 12.75 14.68 -6.32
C GLN A 276 14.05 14.05 -6.88
N ASP A 277 15.19 14.34 -6.25
CA ASP A 277 16.48 13.72 -6.63
C ASP A 277 16.53 12.24 -6.19
N GLU A 278 15.72 11.84 -5.20
CA GLU A 278 15.51 10.48 -4.70
C GLU A 278 14.47 9.68 -5.54
N TRP A 279 14.37 9.97 -6.84
CA TRP A 279 13.33 9.44 -7.73
C TRP A 279 13.12 7.93 -7.61
N ALA A 280 14.16 7.12 -7.40
CA ALA A 280 14.04 5.66 -7.34
C ALA A 280 13.22 5.21 -6.12
N GLY A 281 13.41 5.86 -4.96
CA GLY A 281 12.63 5.56 -3.75
C GLY A 281 11.17 5.94 -3.95
N PHE A 282 10.94 7.13 -4.50
CA PHE A 282 9.61 7.61 -4.83
C PHE A 282 8.91 6.79 -5.92
N PHE A 283 9.66 6.24 -6.88
CA PHE A 283 9.12 5.34 -7.88
C PHE A 283 8.72 4.00 -7.27
N PHE A 284 9.49 3.49 -6.31
CA PHE A 284 9.12 2.29 -5.55
C PHE A 284 7.83 2.51 -4.76
N GLU A 285 7.67 3.65 -4.09
CA GLU A 285 6.40 4.02 -3.43
C GLU A 285 5.24 4.12 -4.45
N PHE A 286 5.48 4.76 -5.60
CA PHE A 286 4.50 5.00 -6.66
C PHE A 286 3.91 3.71 -7.24
N ILE A 287 4.73 2.69 -7.48
CA ILE A 287 4.26 1.38 -7.98
C ILE A 287 3.84 0.44 -6.85
N GLY A 288 4.48 0.55 -5.69
CA GLY A 288 4.30 -0.38 -4.58
C GLY A 288 2.98 -0.16 -3.86
N LEU A 289 2.64 1.08 -3.52
CA LEU A 289 1.40 1.37 -2.78
C LEU A 289 0.14 0.91 -3.54
N PRO A 290 -0.05 1.21 -4.84
CA PRO A 290 -1.16 0.66 -5.60
C PRO A 290 -1.19 -0.88 -5.63
N ALA A 291 -0.04 -1.54 -5.74
CA ALA A 291 0.03 -3.00 -5.72
C ALA A 291 -0.45 -3.57 -4.38
N LEU A 292 -0.04 -2.96 -3.25
CA LEU A 292 -0.47 -3.37 -1.92
C LEU A 292 -1.96 -3.10 -1.69
N VAL A 293 -2.42 -1.90 -2.03
CA VAL A 293 -3.83 -1.55 -1.92
C VAL A 293 -4.68 -2.43 -2.81
N ASN A 294 -4.27 -2.79 -4.02
CA ASN A 294 -5.02 -3.72 -4.87
C ASN A 294 -5.01 -5.16 -4.35
N ALA A 295 -3.92 -5.59 -3.69
CA ALA A 295 -3.80 -6.94 -3.18
C ALA A 295 -4.52 -7.14 -1.84
N PHE A 296 -4.52 -6.14 -0.96
CA PHE A 296 -4.91 -6.33 0.44
C PHE A 296 -5.79 -5.21 1.00
N SER A 297 -6.21 -4.26 0.16
CA SER A 297 -6.85 -3.02 0.61
C SER A 297 -5.90 -2.26 1.54
N GLY A 298 -6.40 -1.56 2.56
CA GLY A 298 -5.58 -0.67 3.38
C GLY A 298 -5.21 0.61 2.62
N GLY A 299 -4.19 1.31 3.09
CA GLY A 299 -3.77 2.59 2.52
C GLY A 299 -2.77 3.31 3.40
N PRO A 300 -2.36 4.53 3.02
CA PRO A 300 -1.43 5.32 3.83
C PRO A 300 -2.03 5.62 5.21
N VAL A 301 -1.16 5.75 6.21
CA VAL A 301 -1.54 6.10 7.59
C VAL A 301 -0.61 7.17 8.15
N ALA A 302 -1.12 8.04 9.01
CA ALA A 302 -0.34 9.15 9.56
C ALA A 302 -0.18 9.05 11.08
N PHE A 303 1.03 9.30 11.56
CA PHE A 303 1.32 9.55 12.97
C PHE A 303 2.04 10.89 13.10
N GLY A 304 1.42 11.81 13.83
CA GLY A 304 1.82 13.21 13.84
C GLY A 304 1.83 13.82 12.42
N ASN A 305 2.98 14.33 12.00
CA ASN A 305 3.18 14.96 10.69
C ASN A 305 3.83 14.05 9.65
N THR A 306 3.97 12.76 9.93
CA THR A 306 4.57 11.79 9.02
C THR A 306 3.49 10.85 8.50
N ILE A 307 3.43 10.71 7.19
CA ILE A 307 2.64 9.70 6.51
C ILE A 307 3.56 8.51 6.25
N PHE A 308 3.18 7.34 6.77
CA PHE A 308 3.77 6.05 6.42
C PHE A 308 3.07 5.52 5.18
N ASP A 309 3.83 4.85 4.32
CA ASP A 309 3.33 4.51 2.98
C ASP A 309 2.11 3.60 3.01
N TYR A 310 2.05 2.62 3.92
CA TYR A 310 0.99 1.61 3.92
C TYR A 310 0.63 1.12 5.33
N GLY A 311 -0.66 1.02 5.61
CA GLY A 311 -1.21 0.47 6.83
C GLY A 311 -2.26 -0.59 6.52
N LEU A 312 -2.12 -1.74 7.18
CA LEU A 312 -3.10 -2.81 7.22
C LEU A 312 -3.29 -3.21 8.70
N THR A 313 -2.93 -4.44 9.08
CA THR A 313 -2.85 -4.81 10.50
C THR A 313 -1.68 -4.06 11.13
N GLN A 314 -0.50 -4.16 10.51
CA GLN A 314 0.68 -3.42 10.90
C GLN A 314 0.86 -2.16 10.04
N VAL A 315 1.78 -1.30 10.46
CA VAL A 315 2.22 -0.13 9.69
C VAL A 315 3.50 -0.50 8.93
N TRP A 316 3.55 -0.14 7.66
CA TRP A 316 4.64 -0.45 6.75
C TRP A 316 5.09 0.79 6.00
N ASP A 317 6.39 0.88 5.80
CA ASP A 317 7.02 2.02 5.16
C ASP A 317 8.04 1.54 4.13
N LEU A 318 7.94 2.05 2.90
CA LEU A 318 8.75 1.59 1.78
C LEU A 318 10.02 2.42 1.75
N LYS A 319 11.16 1.73 1.76
CA LYS A 319 12.47 2.36 1.73
C LYS A 319 13.30 1.80 0.58
N LEU A 320 14.11 2.66 -0.02
CA LEU A 320 15.10 2.24 -1.00
C LEU A 320 16.52 2.42 -0.44
N HIS A 321 17.34 1.41 -0.64
CA HIS A 321 18.73 1.40 -0.24
C HIS A 321 19.64 1.02 -1.43
N ALA A 322 20.60 1.89 -1.76
CA ALA A 322 21.64 1.52 -2.71
C ALA A 322 22.72 0.73 -1.97
N ALA A 323 23.14 -0.41 -2.51
CA ALA A 323 23.98 -1.41 -1.85
C ALA A 323 25.29 -0.88 -1.23
N VAL A 324 25.77 0.29 -1.66
CA VAL A 324 27.01 0.93 -1.20
C VAL A 324 26.79 1.87 0.02
N GLY A 325 25.60 1.88 0.63
CA GLY A 325 25.27 2.75 1.77
C GLY A 325 25.48 2.10 3.14
N GLY A 326 25.94 2.88 4.14
CA GLY A 326 26.16 2.37 5.50
C GLY A 326 24.89 2.19 6.35
N ALA A 327 23.90 3.07 6.20
CA ALA A 327 22.60 2.98 6.88
C ALA A 327 21.48 3.52 5.99
N ALA A 328 20.32 2.88 6.03
CA ALA A 328 19.11 3.34 5.34
C ALA A 328 18.41 4.41 6.19
N PRO A 329 18.21 5.65 5.69
CA PRO A 329 17.46 6.65 6.43
C PRO A 329 15.98 6.26 6.54
N LEU A 330 15.45 6.31 7.75
CA LEU A 330 14.05 6.02 8.07
C LEU A 330 13.23 7.31 8.19
N ASN A 331 12.11 7.25 8.91
CA ASN A 331 11.24 8.38 9.20
C ASN A 331 11.71 9.19 10.42
N ALA A 332 11.03 10.31 10.69
CA ALA A 332 11.31 11.14 11.85
C ALA A 332 11.10 10.34 13.14
N MET A 333 11.96 10.53 14.14
CA MET A 333 11.95 9.75 15.37
C MET A 333 10.60 9.84 16.09
N ASP A 334 10.11 11.08 16.27
CA ASP A 334 8.82 11.38 16.91
C ASP A 334 7.63 10.63 16.29
N ALA A 335 7.64 10.44 14.97
CA ALA A 335 6.59 9.70 14.28
C ALA A 335 6.70 8.19 14.44
N ILE A 336 7.92 7.65 14.54
CA ILE A 336 8.16 6.23 14.79
C ILE A 336 7.73 5.89 16.21
N ASP A 337 8.13 6.72 17.17
CA ASP A 337 7.76 6.59 18.58
C ASP A 337 6.23 6.67 18.74
N ALA A 338 5.59 7.69 18.16
CA ALA A 338 4.13 7.84 18.21
C ALA A 338 3.36 6.67 17.57
N CYS A 339 3.93 6.00 16.56
CA CYS A 339 3.33 4.81 15.95
C CYS A 339 3.34 3.63 16.94
N LEU A 340 4.50 3.37 17.55
CA LEU A 340 4.68 2.27 18.51
C LEU A 340 3.92 2.52 19.81
N ASP A 341 3.89 3.75 20.30
CA ASP A 341 3.13 4.17 21.49
C ASP A 341 1.62 4.01 21.30
N ALA A 342 1.13 4.12 20.06
CA ALA A 342 -0.26 3.83 19.70
C ALA A 342 -0.56 2.31 19.65
N GLY A 343 0.39 1.46 20.05
CA GLY A 343 0.25 0.01 20.05
C GLY A 343 0.28 -0.62 18.66
N ARG A 344 0.80 0.10 17.65
CA ARG A 344 0.89 -0.39 16.27
C ARG A 344 2.31 -0.83 15.99
N GLY A 345 2.49 -2.09 15.58
CA GLY A 345 3.78 -2.57 15.09
C GLY A 345 4.16 -1.88 13.79
N LEU A 346 5.46 -1.63 13.62
CA LEU A 346 6.02 -0.87 12.50
C LEU A 346 7.10 -1.68 11.78
N GLY A 347 6.95 -1.82 10.47
CA GLY A 347 7.97 -2.40 9.62
C GLY A 347 8.46 -1.49 8.51
N PHE A 348 9.72 -1.69 8.12
CA PHE A 348 10.35 -1.05 6.99
C PHE A 348 10.64 -2.10 5.92
N ILE A 349 10.07 -1.89 4.73
CA ILE A 349 10.28 -2.73 3.57
C ILE A 349 11.37 -2.08 2.72
N VAL A 350 12.56 -2.66 2.77
CA VAL A 350 13.75 -2.10 2.13
C VAL A 350 14.01 -2.78 0.79
N LEU A 351 13.84 -2.04 -0.30
CA LEU A 351 14.30 -2.40 -1.63
C LEU A 351 15.78 -2.06 -1.79
N SER A 352 16.61 -3.10 -1.82
CA SER A 352 18.04 -2.99 -2.06
C SER A 352 18.37 -3.24 -3.53
N GLY A 353 19.39 -2.53 -4.04
CA GLY A 353 19.83 -2.67 -5.42
C GLY A 353 21.08 -1.86 -5.75
N ASP A 354 21.54 -2.05 -6.98
CA ASP A 354 22.71 -1.38 -7.52
C ASP A 354 22.29 -0.07 -8.20
N ALA A 355 23.05 1.00 -7.95
CA ALA A 355 22.78 2.30 -8.54
C ALA A 355 23.90 2.68 -9.49
N GLU A 356 23.54 3.02 -10.73
CA GLU A 356 24.47 3.62 -11.68
C GLU A 356 24.34 5.13 -11.58
N TYR A 357 25.46 5.79 -11.32
CA TYR A 357 25.49 7.24 -11.17
C TYR A 357 25.82 7.89 -12.50
N ASP A 358 25.10 8.97 -12.76
CA ASP A 358 25.26 9.79 -13.94
C ASP A 358 26.44 10.78 -13.84
N ASP A 359 26.93 11.27 -14.98
CA ASP A 359 27.95 12.32 -15.08
C ASP A 359 27.42 13.74 -14.79
N GLY A 360 26.10 13.89 -14.69
CA GLY A 360 25.40 15.16 -14.50
C GLY A 360 24.29 15.41 -15.53
N ALA A 361 24.32 14.73 -16.68
CA ALA A 361 23.33 14.85 -17.75
C ALA A 361 21.87 14.56 -17.32
N PHE A 362 21.61 13.46 -16.62
CA PHE A 362 20.31 13.16 -16.01
C PHE A 362 19.88 14.25 -15.03
N ARG A 363 20.80 14.76 -14.20
CA ARG A 363 20.46 15.82 -13.24
C ARG A 363 20.07 17.12 -13.95
N GLN A 364 20.81 17.48 -14.99
CA GLN A 364 20.51 18.64 -15.82
C GLN A 364 19.15 18.48 -16.49
N TRP A 365 18.92 17.33 -17.13
CA TRP A 365 17.63 17.00 -17.74
C TRP A 365 16.47 17.12 -16.75
N LEU A 366 16.61 16.59 -15.53
CA LEU A 366 15.56 16.67 -14.52
C LEU A 366 15.28 18.12 -14.07
N ARG A 367 16.29 18.99 -14.05
CA ARG A 367 16.12 20.42 -13.77
C ARG A 367 15.39 21.14 -14.90
N GLU A 368 15.74 20.84 -16.14
CA GLU A 368 15.07 21.37 -17.32
C GLU A 368 13.60 20.93 -17.36
N LEU A 369 13.33 19.65 -17.08
CA LEU A 369 11.96 19.13 -16.98
C LEU A 369 11.18 19.82 -15.85
N ARG A 370 11.77 20.00 -14.67
CA ARG A 370 11.16 20.78 -13.57
C ARG A 370 10.77 22.19 -14.02
N ALA A 371 11.67 22.89 -14.70
CA ALA A 371 11.41 24.24 -15.19
C ALA A 371 10.31 24.28 -16.26
N ALA A 372 10.32 23.33 -17.21
CA ALA A 372 9.28 23.20 -18.23
C ALA A 372 7.89 22.90 -17.63
N GLN A 373 7.85 22.17 -16.51
CA GLN A 373 6.63 21.91 -15.73
C GLN A 373 6.31 23.01 -14.70
N GLY A 374 6.92 24.19 -14.83
CA GLY A 374 6.65 25.36 -13.99
C GLY A 374 7.15 25.27 -12.54
N LYS A 375 7.94 24.24 -12.17
CA LYS A 375 8.54 24.13 -10.84
C LYS A 375 9.67 25.15 -10.70
N LYS A 376 9.54 26.06 -9.74
CA LYS A 376 10.58 27.04 -9.41
C LYS A 376 11.56 26.45 -8.39
N ALA A 377 12.86 26.55 -8.68
CA ALA A 377 13.87 26.21 -7.69
C ALA A 377 13.81 27.20 -6.51
N ALA A 378 13.76 26.68 -5.28
CA ALA A 378 13.84 27.52 -4.11
C ALA A 378 15.19 28.26 -4.08
N LYS A 379 15.17 29.58 -3.90
CA LYS A 379 16.40 30.37 -3.72
C LYS A 379 17.11 29.89 -2.46
N ARG A 380 18.36 29.45 -2.58
CA ARG A 380 19.19 29.11 -1.42
C ARG A 380 19.89 30.36 -0.91
N LYS A 381 19.88 30.58 0.41
CA LYS A 381 20.65 31.66 1.05
C LYS A 381 22.15 31.39 1.02
N THR A 382 22.56 30.14 0.97
CA THR A 382 23.96 29.70 0.95
C THR A 382 24.21 28.65 -0.14
N PRO A 383 25.44 28.58 -0.70
CA PRO A 383 25.82 27.52 -1.63
C PRO A 383 25.62 26.13 -1.03
N ALA A 384 25.41 25.13 -1.89
CA ALA A 384 25.32 23.75 -1.44
C ALA A 384 26.69 23.31 -0.86
N SER A 385 26.72 22.83 0.37
CA SER A 385 27.93 22.23 0.94
C SER A 385 28.31 20.90 0.28
N TYR A 386 27.37 20.29 -0.45
CA TYR A 386 27.56 19.01 -1.13
C TYR A 386 26.71 18.92 -2.40
N VAL A 387 27.31 18.44 -3.48
CA VAL A 387 26.62 18.12 -4.74
C VAL A 387 26.33 16.63 -4.77
N ARG A 388 25.07 16.26 -4.54
CA ARG A 388 24.63 14.87 -4.62
C ARG A 388 24.76 14.33 -6.04
N LYS A 389 25.37 13.14 -6.19
CA LYS A 389 25.37 12.37 -7.45
C LYS A 389 23.96 11.81 -7.70
N SER A 390 23.45 11.99 -8.91
CA SER A 390 22.12 11.49 -9.29
C SER A 390 22.22 10.08 -9.83
N LYS A 391 21.23 9.24 -9.53
CA LYS A 391 21.16 7.87 -10.05
C LYS A 391 20.54 7.93 -11.44
N ALA A 392 21.25 7.49 -12.47
CA ALA A 392 20.70 7.35 -13.83
C ALA A 392 19.84 6.08 -13.90
N MET A 393 20.34 5.00 -13.31
CA MET A 393 19.70 3.70 -13.26
C MET A 393 19.67 3.16 -11.84
N PHE A 394 18.69 2.33 -11.56
CA PHE A 394 18.67 1.46 -10.38
C PHE A 394 18.25 0.05 -10.78
N THR A 395 19.04 -0.94 -10.37
CA THR A 395 18.78 -2.37 -10.62
C THR A 395 18.44 -3.02 -9.28
N PRO A 396 17.15 -3.29 -9.00
CA PRO A 396 16.74 -3.94 -7.76
C PRO A 396 17.26 -5.37 -7.65
N THR A 397 17.68 -5.78 -6.46
CA THR A 397 18.22 -7.13 -6.23
C THR A 397 17.51 -7.86 -5.10
N LYS A 398 17.01 -7.15 -4.08
CA LYS A 398 16.46 -7.79 -2.89
C LYS A 398 15.42 -6.90 -2.20
N LEU A 399 14.37 -7.53 -1.68
CA LEU A 399 13.48 -6.96 -0.69
C LEU A 399 13.77 -7.57 0.68
N GLU A 400 13.79 -6.72 1.71
CA GLU A 400 13.94 -7.14 3.10
C GLU A 400 12.95 -6.40 3.99
N VAL A 401 12.37 -7.10 4.96
CA VAL A 401 11.44 -6.50 5.92
C VAL A 401 12.07 -6.52 7.30
N PHE A 402 12.23 -5.33 7.88
CA PHE A 402 12.68 -5.14 9.26
C PHE A 402 11.50 -4.68 10.10
N TYR A 403 11.31 -5.25 11.29
CA TYR A 403 10.09 -5.03 12.07
C TYR A 403 10.38 -4.69 13.53
N PHE A 404 9.61 -3.75 14.05
CA PHE A 404 9.58 -3.31 15.44
C PHE A 404 8.17 -3.56 15.98
N ALA A 405 8.05 -4.49 16.93
CA ALA A 405 6.75 -4.84 17.50
C ALA A 405 6.20 -3.72 18.40
N ASP A 406 7.10 -3.06 19.12
CA ASP A 406 6.83 -2.15 20.22
C ASP A 406 8.06 -1.25 20.51
N ALA A 407 7.91 -0.37 21.49
CA ALA A 407 8.98 0.50 21.98
C ALA A 407 10.17 -0.28 22.57
N GLU A 408 9.95 -1.46 23.16
CA GLU A 408 11.03 -2.29 23.71
C GLU A 408 11.97 -2.78 22.60
N THR A 409 11.39 -3.29 21.50
CA THR A 409 12.13 -3.71 20.32
C THR A 409 12.93 -2.55 19.71
N LEU A 410 12.36 -1.34 19.70
CA LEU A 410 13.04 -0.13 19.25
C LEU A 410 14.26 0.20 20.11
N GLU A 411 14.13 0.17 21.44
CA GLU A 411 15.23 0.45 22.37
C GLU A 411 16.36 -0.59 22.27
N VAL A 412 16.02 -1.87 22.13
CA VAL A 412 17.02 -2.92 21.87
C VAL A 412 17.79 -2.64 20.58
N ALA A 413 17.11 -2.21 19.52
CA ALA A 413 17.75 -1.86 18.26
C ALA A 413 18.70 -0.64 18.39
N ARG A 414 18.35 0.33 19.24
CA ARG A 414 19.22 1.47 19.55
C ARG A 414 20.47 1.02 20.32
N ASN A 415 20.29 0.21 21.35
CA ASN A 415 21.38 -0.27 22.22
C ASN A 415 22.37 -1.16 21.47
N THR A 416 21.90 -1.96 20.52
CA THR A 416 22.75 -2.79 19.64
C THR A 416 23.38 -1.99 18.49
N GLY A 417 22.99 -0.72 18.32
CA GLY A 417 23.42 0.14 17.24
C GLY A 417 22.90 -0.28 15.87
N ALA A 418 21.88 -1.14 15.81
CA ALA A 418 21.13 -1.42 14.59
C ALA A 418 20.33 -0.19 14.15
N LEU A 419 19.88 0.63 15.11
CA LEU A 419 19.23 1.91 14.90
C LEU A 419 20.11 3.05 15.42
N THR A 420 20.34 4.08 14.61
CA THR A 420 21.14 5.26 14.98
C THR A 420 20.38 6.55 14.74
N VAL A 421 20.76 7.63 15.44
CA VAL A 421 20.19 8.96 15.22
C VAL A 421 20.89 9.62 14.04
N MET A 422 20.11 10.04 13.05
CA MET A 422 20.55 10.78 11.86
C MET A 422 20.11 12.24 11.94
N ASN A 423 21.06 13.13 12.20
CA ASN A 423 20.84 14.58 12.16
C ASN A 423 20.86 15.09 10.71
N GLN A 424 19.78 15.75 10.27
CA GLN A 424 19.57 16.13 8.87
C GLN A 424 19.98 17.58 8.53
N GLY A 425 20.62 18.29 9.45
CA GLY A 425 21.00 19.69 9.30
C GLY A 425 19.79 20.63 9.25
N ARG A 426 19.89 21.73 8.49
CA ARG A 426 18.85 22.77 8.39
C ARG A 426 18.03 22.67 7.10
N GLN A 427 16.80 23.16 7.16
CA GLN A 427 15.92 23.39 6.02
C GLN A 427 16.43 24.55 5.16
N SER A 428 15.90 24.70 3.94
CA SER A 428 16.18 25.87 3.08
C SER A 428 15.74 27.20 3.71
N SER A 429 14.77 27.17 4.63
CA SER A 429 14.33 28.29 5.44
C SER A 429 15.36 28.71 6.51
N GLY A 430 16.26 27.81 6.92
CA GLY A 430 17.20 27.97 8.02
C GLY A 430 16.77 27.27 9.32
N ALA A 431 15.52 26.79 9.41
CA ALA A 431 15.02 26.03 10.57
C ALA A 431 15.72 24.67 10.69
N GLU A 432 15.86 24.14 11.90
CA GLU A 432 16.41 22.79 12.11
C GLU A 432 15.46 21.71 11.59
N ARG A 433 16.02 20.67 10.98
CA ARG A 433 15.24 19.50 10.56
C ARG A 433 15.13 18.53 11.72
N ARG A 434 13.92 18.02 11.95
CA ARG A 434 13.68 16.92 12.89
C ARG A 434 14.65 15.75 12.62
N PRO A 435 15.25 15.16 13.67
CA PRO A 435 16.13 14.02 13.50
C PRO A 435 15.34 12.81 12.97
N LYS A 436 16.05 11.91 12.30
CA LYS A 436 15.52 10.64 11.81
C LYS A 436 16.25 9.48 12.46
N TYR A 437 15.64 8.31 12.43
CA TYR A 437 16.40 7.09 12.63
C TYR A 437 17.11 6.66 11.34
N GLY A 438 18.26 6.01 11.50
CA GLY A 438 19.00 5.32 10.45
C GLY A 438 19.12 3.85 10.79
N LEU A 439 18.77 2.97 9.84
CA LEU A 439 18.87 1.53 10.01
C LEU A 439 20.17 0.99 9.43
N ASN A 440 21.04 0.46 10.27
CA ASN A 440 22.20 -0.31 9.82
C ASN A 440 21.73 -1.72 9.45
N LEU A 441 21.61 -1.99 8.15
CA LEU A 441 21.04 -3.26 7.67
C LEU A 441 21.85 -4.48 8.11
N ALA A 442 23.18 -4.40 8.16
CA ALA A 442 24.02 -5.51 8.59
C ALA A 442 23.76 -5.89 10.05
N LYS A 443 23.73 -4.88 10.94
CA LYS A 443 23.42 -5.09 12.36
C LYS A 443 21.97 -5.52 12.57
N ALA A 444 21.02 -4.90 11.88
CA ALA A 444 19.60 -5.26 11.99
C ALA A 444 19.33 -6.72 11.60
N ARG A 445 20.06 -7.25 10.59
CA ARG A 445 20.02 -8.69 10.26
C ARG A 445 20.59 -9.55 11.39
N ALA A 446 21.70 -9.13 11.98
CA ALA A 446 22.37 -9.88 13.05
C ALA A 446 21.61 -9.87 14.39
N THR A 447 20.79 -8.83 14.64
CA THR A 447 20.04 -8.65 15.90
C THR A 447 18.61 -9.17 15.83
N GLY A 448 18.25 -9.94 14.80
CA GLY A 448 16.92 -10.57 14.68
C GLY A 448 15.78 -9.63 14.25
N LEU A 449 16.07 -8.39 13.84
CA LEU A 449 15.04 -7.46 13.34
C LEU A 449 14.55 -7.83 11.93
N LEU A 450 15.35 -8.59 11.16
CA LEU A 450 14.93 -9.08 9.85
C LEU A 450 13.80 -10.11 10.01
N LEU A 451 12.61 -9.74 9.58
CA LEU A 451 11.42 -10.57 9.70
C LEU A 451 11.31 -11.60 8.56
N THR A 452 11.58 -11.16 7.32
CA THR A 452 11.59 -11.95 6.10
C THR A 452 12.33 -11.23 4.96
N SER A 453 12.67 -11.94 3.90
CA SER A 453 13.33 -11.36 2.71
C SER A 453 13.01 -12.12 1.42
N LYS A 454 13.18 -11.46 0.28
CA LYS A 454 13.00 -12.05 -1.05
C LYS A 454 14.06 -11.53 -2.01
N THR A 455 14.78 -12.44 -2.64
CA THR A 455 15.67 -12.11 -3.77
C THR A 455 14.82 -11.89 -5.01
N LEU A 456 15.08 -10.81 -5.73
CA LEU A 456 14.42 -10.51 -7.00
C LEU A 456 15.18 -11.20 -8.13
N ALA A 457 14.44 -11.83 -9.05
CA ALA A 457 15.03 -12.48 -10.22
C ALA A 457 15.64 -11.41 -11.15
N ARG A 458 16.88 -11.64 -11.58
CA ARG A 458 17.57 -10.81 -12.57
C ARG A 458 17.00 -11.04 -13.97
#